data_AF-A0A6I8UQE6-F1
#
_entry.id   AF-A0A6I8UQE6-F1
#
_cell.length_a   1.000
_cell.length_b   1.000
_cell.length_c   1.000
_cell.angle_alpha   90.00
_cell.angle_beta   90.00
_cell.angle_gamma   90.00
#
_symmetry.space_group_name_H-M   'P 1'
#
loop_
_entity.id
_entity.type
_entity.pdbx_description
1 polymer ?
#
loop_
_entity_poly.entity_id
_entity_poly.type
_entity_poly.pdbx_seq_one_letter_code
_entity_poly.pdbx_strand_id
1 'polypeptide(L)'
;MSMTEMLRGKKKSEEKVNAIKMAHHDFSSVRLIQIGCVLDVVAEAIERVKISMILPKLLDNPEFMAKVLKGTQYEHAVNLVESFVRRREFILKEKRPPLMDHGMIKIIDYFQRNNQMYKLFPTYYNNMREEEKKLLVAFEMLFDLAKERLYRTSADVIAQERKLHAMYLENENIKENVDILKKKIHSQKLTLKWKIAAKEAYLKKYEDMLAKKKREKNERIQNEIDKCTRIVKANQKESQEKQAELEAELEKDRHVYEKTTKKNRHQELEAREEKNKLLLQLQGLIKKYDSSIRDKMIENLDLTDQYKKLKKELDAFLVGHRQIERVYKEVVVKREDQERRARQNRILNFTMNRAASKIQKYWKKWKKELRKKEKRLKPTKGKK
;
A
#
# COMPACT_ATOMS: atom_id res chain seq x y z
N MET A 1 -102.38 49.96 -32.41
CA MET A 1 -102.34 49.05 -33.58
C MET A 1 -101.03 48.28 -33.51
N SER A 2 -101.10 46.95 -33.50
CA SER A 2 -99.97 46.10 -33.15
C SER A 2 -98.95 46.03 -34.29
N MET A 3 -97.66 46.21 -33.97
CA MET A 3 -96.51 45.99 -34.87
C MET A 3 -96.48 44.57 -35.49
N THR A 4 -97.30 43.65 -34.97
CA THR A 4 -97.47 42.29 -35.49
C THR A 4 -98.28 42.22 -36.79
N GLU A 5 -99.04 43.26 -37.18
CA GLU A 5 -99.85 43.21 -38.40
C GLU A 5 -99.12 43.72 -39.67
N MET A 6 -98.00 44.44 -39.52
CA MET A 6 -97.20 44.93 -40.67
C MET A 6 -96.24 43.89 -41.25
N LEU A 7 -96.08 42.72 -40.61
CA LEU A 7 -95.20 41.63 -41.06
C LEU A 7 -95.98 40.45 -41.65
N ARG A 8 -97.21 40.67 -42.14
CA ARG A 8 -97.86 39.69 -43.03
C ARG A 8 -97.29 39.83 -44.44
N GLY A 9 -96.01 39.46 -44.59
CA GLY A 9 -95.45 39.18 -45.90
C GLY A 9 -96.38 38.20 -46.60
N LYS A 10 -96.97 38.62 -47.73
CA LYS A 10 -97.86 37.79 -48.55
C LYS A 10 -97.22 36.40 -48.68
N LYS A 11 -97.78 35.39 -48.01
CA LYS A 11 -97.43 33.99 -48.23
C LYS A 11 -97.56 33.79 -49.74
N LYS A 12 -96.42 33.66 -50.44
CA LYS A 12 -96.43 33.30 -51.87
C LYS A 12 -97.31 32.05 -51.96
N SER A 13 -98.34 32.06 -52.81
CA SER A 13 -99.21 30.90 -52.96
C SER A 13 -98.35 29.67 -53.23
N GLU A 14 -98.73 28.51 -52.69
CA GLU A 14 -97.98 27.26 -52.87
C GLU A 14 -97.74 26.97 -54.35
N GLU A 15 -98.66 27.39 -55.22
CA GLU A 15 -98.52 27.39 -56.69
C GLU A 15 -97.34 28.24 -57.18
N LYS A 16 -97.12 29.44 -56.64
CA LYS A 16 -95.95 30.27 -56.99
C LYS A 16 -94.65 29.68 -56.47
N VAL A 17 -94.65 29.04 -55.30
CA VAL A 17 -93.47 28.34 -54.76
C VAL A 17 -93.14 27.11 -55.60
N ASN A 18 -94.15 26.34 -56.01
CA ASN A 18 -93.99 25.19 -56.89
C ASN A 18 -93.57 25.61 -58.31
N ALA A 19 -94.12 26.68 -58.86
CA ALA A 19 -93.68 27.25 -60.14
C ALA A 19 -92.23 27.74 -60.09
N ILE A 20 -91.79 28.34 -58.98
CA ILE A 20 -90.38 28.73 -58.78
C ILE A 20 -89.48 27.49 -58.67
N LYS A 21 -89.91 26.44 -57.98
CA LYS A 21 -89.17 25.17 -57.89
C LYS A 21 -89.08 24.45 -59.24
N MET A 22 -90.17 24.40 -60.00
CA MET A 22 -90.20 23.85 -61.35
C MET A 22 -89.33 24.67 -62.30
N ALA A 23 -89.42 26.00 -62.26
CA ALA A 23 -88.53 26.87 -63.03
C ALA A 23 -87.06 26.66 -62.63
N HIS A 24 -86.73 26.51 -61.35
CA HIS A 24 -85.37 26.18 -60.91
C HIS A 24 -84.90 24.81 -61.39
N HIS A 25 -85.79 23.82 -61.44
CA HIS A 25 -85.50 22.49 -61.99
C HIS A 25 -85.27 22.56 -63.50
N ASP A 26 -86.09 23.33 -64.22
CA ASP A 26 -85.97 23.58 -65.65
C ASP A 26 -84.68 24.35 -65.96
N PHE A 27 -84.36 25.43 -65.25
CA PHE A 27 -83.09 26.15 -65.37
C PHE A 27 -81.88 25.29 -65.01
N SER A 28 -81.99 24.40 -64.01
CA SER A 28 -80.94 23.45 -63.64
C SER A 28 -80.73 22.41 -64.76
N SER A 29 -81.81 21.91 -65.35
CA SER A 29 -81.74 20.97 -66.47
C SER A 29 -81.15 21.61 -67.73
N VAL A 30 -81.55 22.85 -68.05
CA VAL A 30 -80.99 23.64 -69.15
C VAL A 30 -79.51 23.93 -68.91
N ARG A 31 -79.11 24.25 -67.68
CA ARG A 31 -77.71 24.45 -67.31
C ARG A 31 -76.88 23.17 -67.49
N LEU A 32 -77.39 22.01 -67.06
CA LEU A 32 -76.69 20.73 -67.24
C LEU A 32 -76.53 20.39 -68.73
N ILE A 33 -77.55 20.67 -69.55
CA ILE A 33 -77.48 20.51 -71.01
C ILE A 33 -76.45 21.47 -71.61
N GLN A 34 -76.44 22.75 -71.21
CA GLN A 34 -75.46 23.73 -71.68
C GLN A 34 -74.03 23.35 -71.29
N ILE A 35 -73.82 22.87 -70.07
CA ILE A 35 -72.51 22.35 -69.61
C ILE A 35 -72.10 21.14 -70.47
N GLY A 36 -73.03 20.23 -70.74
CA GLY A 36 -72.81 19.09 -71.65
C GLY A 36 -72.35 19.55 -73.03
N CYS A 37 -73.10 20.46 -73.67
CA CYS A 37 -72.73 21.00 -74.99
C CYS A 37 -71.34 21.66 -75.00
N VAL A 38 -70.98 22.42 -73.96
CA VAL A 38 -69.66 23.06 -73.87
C VAL A 38 -68.56 22.02 -73.70
N LEU A 39 -68.77 21.02 -72.84
CA LEU A 39 -67.80 19.93 -72.63
C LEU A 39 -67.62 19.08 -73.89
N ASP A 40 -68.71 18.81 -74.62
CA ASP A 40 -68.67 18.06 -75.88
C ASP A 40 -67.87 18.81 -76.94
N VAL A 41 -68.05 20.14 -77.05
CA VAL A 41 -67.26 20.99 -77.96
C VAL A 41 -65.78 21.00 -77.60
N VAL A 42 -65.45 21.09 -76.30
CA VAL A 42 -64.04 21.08 -75.85
C VAL A 42 -63.41 19.69 -76.04
N ALA A 43 -64.16 18.62 -75.79
CA ALA A 43 -63.71 17.25 -76.07
C ALA A 43 -63.48 17.04 -77.57
N GLU A 44 -64.40 17.52 -78.42
CA GLU A 44 -64.23 17.46 -79.87
C GLU A 44 -63.03 18.28 -80.36
N ALA A 45 -62.77 19.44 -79.74
CA ALA A 45 -61.60 20.25 -80.02
C ALA A 45 -60.29 19.51 -79.67
N ILE A 46 -60.24 18.77 -78.56
CA ILE A 46 -59.10 17.92 -78.19
C ILE A 46 -58.85 16.86 -79.26
N GLU A 47 -59.90 16.19 -79.74
CA GLU A 47 -59.80 15.19 -80.80
C GLU A 47 -59.34 15.80 -82.14
N ARG A 48 -59.80 17.02 -82.46
CA ARG A 48 -59.33 17.78 -83.64
C ARG A 48 -57.85 18.19 -83.53
N VAL A 49 -57.39 18.54 -82.33
CA VAL A 49 -55.97 18.83 -82.08
C VAL A 49 -55.14 17.56 -82.29
N LYS A 50 -55.58 16.40 -81.77
CA LYS A 50 -54.88 15.11 -81.97
C LYS A 50 -54.65 14.77 -83.45
N ILE A 51 -55.67 14.87 -84.30
CA ILE A 51 -55.51 14.62 -85.74
C ILE A 51 -54.66 15.69 -86.42
N SER A 52 -54.80 16.97 -86.02
CA SER A 52 -54.03 18.09 -86.59
C SER A 52 -52.54 17.99 -86.28
N MET A 53 -52.17 17.41 -85.13
CA MET A 53 -50.78 17.16 -84.76
C MET A 53 -50.13 16.01 -85.56
N ILE A 54 -50.93 15.04 -85.99
CA ILE A 54 -50.45 13.91 -86.80
C ILE A 54 -50.45 14.24 -88.30
N LEU A 55 -51.31 15.15 -88.74
CA LEU A 55 -51.50 15.52 -90.15
C LEU A 55 -50.19 15.87 -90.88
N PRO A 56 -49.27 16.70 -90.35
CA PRO A 56 -48.00 16.99 -91.03
C PRO A 56 -47.17 15.72 -91.30
N LYS A 57 -47.11 14.80 -90.32
CA LYS A 57 -46.37 13.53 -90.43
C LYS A 57 -47.00 12.57 -91.44
N LEU A 58 -48.32 12.62 -91.61
CA LEU A 58 -49.04 11.86 -92.63
C LEU A 58 -48.79 12.41 -94.04
N LEU A 59 -48.72 13.74 -94.17
CA LEU A 59 -48.42 14.40 -95.45
C LEU A 59 -46.96 14.22 -95.89
N ASP A 60 -46.05 13.98 -94.95
CA ASP A 60 -44.65 13.63 -95.25
C ASP A 60 -44.50 12.20 -95.82
N ASN A 61 -45.41 11.28 -95.47
CA ASN A 61 -45.40 9.87 -95.92
C ASN A 61 -46.73 9.44 -96.58
N PRO A 62 -47.04 9.97 -97.79
CA PRO A 62 -48.34 9.75 -98.44
C PRO A 62 -48.58 8.29 -98.84
N GLU A 63 -47.53 7.52 -99.15
CA GLU A 63 -47.66 6.10 -99.53
C GLU A 63 -48.10 5.21 -98.36
N PHE A 64 -47.61 5.51 -97.15
CA PHE A 64 -48.02 4.78 -95.94
C PHE A 64 -49.47 5.12 -95.57
N MET A 65 -49.84 6.40 -95.67
CA MET A 65 -51.20 6.85 -95.46
C MET A 65 -52.17 6.21 -96.46
N ALA A 66 -51.80 6.14 -97.74
CA ALA A 66 -52.61 5.49 -98.78
C ALA A 66 -52.84 3.99 -98.48
N LYS A 67 -51.82 3.27 -98.01
CA LYS A 67 -51.93 1.85 -97.64
C LYS A 67 -52.88 1.61 -96.47
N VAL A 68 -52.87 2.49 -95.46
CA VAL A 68 -53.71 2.36 -94.25
C VAL A 68 -55.15 2.80 -94.51
N LEU A 69 -55.38 3.78 -95.39
CA LEU A 69 -56.71 4.32 -95.67
C LEU A 69 -57.45 3.60 -96.81
N LYS A 70 -56.76 2.84 -97.65
CA LYS A 70 -57.38 2.09 -98.76
C LYS A 70 -58.31 0.99 -98.22
N GLY A 71 -59.58 1.03 -98.61
CA GLY A 71 -60.62 0.14 -98.10
C GLY A 71 -61.33 0.62 -96.82
N THR A 72 -61.02 1.83 -96.33
CA THR A 72 -61.74 2.47 -95.22
C THR A 72 -62.69 3.56 -95.71
N GLN A 73 -63.59 4.04 -94.84
CA GLN A 73 -64.49 5.16 -95.13
C GLN A 73 -63.75 6.49 -95.45
N TYR A 74 -62.43 6.54 -95.19
CA TYR A 74 -61.58 7.72 -95.36
C TYR A 74 -60.75 7.69 -96.64
N GLU A 75 -61.02 6.79 -97.58
CA GLU A 75 -60.30 6.68 -98.86
C GLU A 75 -60.30 7.99 -99.66
N HIS A 76 -61.34 8.82 -99.52
CA HIS A 76 -61.40 10.15 -100.13
C HIS A 76 -60.23 11.07 -99.69
N ALA A 77 -59.68 10.89 -98.48
CA ALA A 77 -58.50 11.60 -98.02
C ALA A 77 -57.27 11.31 -98.89
N VAL A 78 -57.13 10.06 -99.37
CA VAL A 78 -56.02 9.63 -100.22
C VAL A 78 -56.06 10.37 -101.55
N ASN A 79 -57.25 10.45 -102.16
CA ASN A 79 -57.45 11.21 -103.40
C ASN A 79 -57.13 12.71 -103.22
N LEU A 80 -57.54 13.29 -102.09
CA LEU A 80 -57.25 14.69 -101.77
C LEU A 80 -55.74 14.94 -101.61
N VAL A 81 -55.03 14.08 -100.88
CA VAL A 81 -53.58 14.21 -100.65
C VAL A 81 -52.79 13.89 -101.91
N GLU A 82 -53.13 12.86 -102.69
CA GLU A 82 -52.49 12.57 -103.98
C GLU A 82 -52.67 13.72 -104.97
N SER A 83 -53.87 14.31 -105.04
CA SER A 83 -54.12 15.50 -105.86
C SER A 83 -53.28 16.69 -105.43
N PHE A 84 -53.00 16.82 -104.13
CA PHE A 84 -52.18 17.89 -103.59
C PHE A 84 -50.68 17.64 -103.84
N VAL A 85 -50.20 16.41 -103.63
CA VAL A 85 -48.80 16.02 -103.89
C VAL A 85 -48.44 16.21 -105.36
N ARG A 86 -49.32 15.85 -106.30
CA ARG A 86 -49.13 16.13 -107.74
C ARG A 86 -49.10 17.63 -108.08
N ARG A 87 -49.84 18.44 -107.34
CA ARG A 87 -49.87 19.91 -107.51
C ARG A 87 -48.72 20.61 -106.78
N ARG A 88 -48.10 19.96 -105.78
CA ARG A 88 -47.03 20.52 -104.92
C ARG A 88 -45.83 21.00 -105.74
N GLU A 89 -45.47 20.30 -106.81
CA GLU A 89 -44.38 20.70 -107.72
C GLU A 89 -44.67 22.01 -108.48
N PHE A 90 -45.93 22.26 -108.82
CA PHE A 90 -46.37 23.51 -109.45
C PHE A 90 -46.51 24.65 -108.43
N ILE A 91 -47.03 24.34 -107.23
CA ILE A 91 -47.22 25.31 -106.14
C ILE A 91 -45.88 25.86 -105.62
N LEU A 92 -44.85 25.01 -105.48
CA LEU A 92 -43.51 25.42 -105.05
C LEU A 92 -42.80 26.33 -106.08
N LYS A 93 -43.09 26.16 -107.38
CA LYS A 93 -42.58 27.05 -108.44
C LYS A 93 -43.22 28.45 -108.42
N GLU A 94 -44.48 28.56 -108.01
CA GLU A 94 -45.24 29.82 -108.00
C GLU A 94 -45.14 30.64 -106.70
N LYS A 95 -44.44 30.17 -105.65
CA LYS A 95 -44.27 30.87 -104.35
C LYS A 95 -45.57 31.44 -103.75
N ARG A 96 -46.71 30.73 -103.88
CA ARG A 96 -47.98 31.19 -103.30
C ARG A 96 -47.95 31.09 -101.76
N PRO A 97 -48.55 32.06 -101.01
CA PRO A 97 -48.64 31.97 -99.56
C PRO A 97 -49.41 30.72 -99.11
N PRO A 98 -49.01 30.03 -98.02
CA PRO A 98 -49.60 28.75 -97.58
C PRO A 98 -51.11 28.79 -97.32
N LEU A 99 -51.64 29.97 -96.95
CA LEU A 99 -53.04 30.20 -96.59
C LEU A 99 -53.96 30.47 -97.79
N MET A 100 -53.42 30.64 -99.01
CA MET A 100 -54.23 30.81 -100.24
C MET A 100 -54.40 29.51 -101.04
N ASP A 101 -53.85 28.39 -100.55
CA ASP A 101 -54.02 27.10 -101.22
C ASP A 101 -55.33 26.43 -100.79
N HIS A 102 -56.35 26.58 -101.63
CA HIS A 102 -57.65 25.96 -101.46
C HIS A 102 -57.57 24.41 -101.37
N GLY A 103 -56.48 23.80 -101.86
CA GLY A 103 -56.22 22.37 -101.71
C GLY A 103 -55.83 21.98 -100.27
N MET A 104 -54.92 22.74 -99.64
CA MET A 104 -54.49 22.49 -98.26
C MET A 104 -55.62 22.72 -97.25
N ILE A 105 -56.41 23.76 -97.45
CA ILE A 105 -57.57 24.04 -96.59
C ILE A 105 -58.58 22.89 -96.68
N LYS A 106 -58.86 22.36 -97.89
CA LYS A 106 -59.74 21.20 -98.06
C LYS A 106 -59.22 19.94 -97.36
N ILE A 107 -57.90 19.72 -97.38
CA ILE A 107 -57.29 18.60 -96.66
C ILE A 107 -57.45 18.80 -95.16
N ILE A 108 -57.06 19.96 -94.62
CA ILE A 108 -57.19 20.27 -93.18
C ILE A 108 -58.65 20.13 -92.74
N ASP A 109 -59.60 20.70 -93.47
CA ASP A 109 -61.04 20.60 -93.18
C ASP A 109 -61.53 19.15 -93.19
N TYR A 110 -61.09 18.34 -94.17
CA TYR A 110 -61.50 16.94 -94.26
C TYR A 110 -60.97 16.11 -93.07
N PHE A 111 -59.71 16.31 -92.69
CA PHE A 111 -59.10 15.63 -91.55
C PHE A 111 -59.67 16.11 -90.21
N GLN A 112 -60.02 17.39 -90.07
CA GLN A 112 -60.65 17.93 -88.87
C GLN A 112 -62.12 17.52 -88.71
N ARG A 113 -62.88 17.39 -89.81
CA ARG A 113 -64.25 16.83 -89.79
C ARG A 113 -64.27 15.35 -89.47
N ASN A 114 -63.21 14.63 -89.86
CA ASN A 114 -63.00 13.22 -89.54
C ASN A 114 -61.97 13.05 -88.42
N ASN A 115 -62.18 13.77 -87.31
CA ASN A 115 -61.24 13.84 -86.19
C ASN A 115 -60.90 12.47 -85.57
N GLN A 116 -61.74 11.44 -85.70
CA GLN A 116 -61.45 10.10 -85.18
C GLN A 116 -60.42 9.30 -86.00
N MET A 117 -60.00 9.82 -87.16
CA MET A 117 -59.08 9.12 -88.07
C MET A 117 -57.71 8.85 -87.44
N TYR A 118 -57.28 9.60 -86.42
CA TYR A 118 -55.98 9.39 -85.77
C TYR A 118 -55.86 7.99 -85.15
N LYS A 119 -56.98 7.35 -84.79
CA LYS A 119 -57.01 6.00 -84.20
C LYS A 119 -56.45 4.94 -85.15
N LEU A 120 -56.49 5.19 -86.46
CA LEU A 120 -55.93 4.31 -87.49
C LEU A 120 -54.40 4.44 -87.61
N PHE A 121 -53.80 5.44 -86.95
CA PHE A 121 -52.38 5.75 -87.01
C PHE A 121 -51.71 5.72 -85.63
N PRO A 122 -51.75 4.58 -84.90
CA PRO A 122 -51.23 4.48 -83.54
C PRO A 122 -49.71 4.72 -83.45
N THR A 123 -48.96 4.37 -84.49
CA THR A 123 -47.50 4.60 -84.56
C THR A 123 -47.13 6.08 -84.54
N TYR A 124 -47.85 6.92 -85.27
CA TYR A 124 -47.61 8.37 -85.29
C TYR A 124 -48.10 9.07 -84.02
N TYR A 125 -49.16 8.55 -83.39
CA TYR A 125 -49.66 9.04 -82.12
C TYR A 125 -48.71 8.69 -80.94
N ASN A 126 -48.20 7.47 -80.90
CA ASN A 126 -47.31 7.03 -79.81
C ASN A 126 -45.91 7.71 -79.90
N ASN A 127 -45.45 7.98 -81.12
CA ASN A 127 -44.16 8.63 -81.41
C ASN A 127 -44.27 10.16 -81.57
N MET A 128 -45.19 10.81 -80.85
CA MET A 128 -45.23 12.28 -80.78
C MET A 128 -44.06 12.86 -80.00
N ARG A 129 -43.58 14.04 -80.43
CA ARG A 129 -42.50 14.77 -79.75
C ARG A 129 -42.97 15.20 -78.36
N GLU A 130 -42.04 15.42 -77.43
CA GLU A 130 -42.40 15.83 -76.06
C GLU A 130 -43.18 17.15 -76.00
N GLU A 131 -42.89 18.10 -76.90
CA GLU A 131 -43.62 19.37 -77.00
C GLU A 131 -45.09 19.16 -77.42
N GLU A 132 -45.32 18.24 -78.37
CA GLU A 132 -46.66 17.87 -78.84
C GLU A 132 -47.45 17.15 -77.74
N LYS A 133 -46.77 16.33 -76.92
CA LYS A 133 -47.36 15.66 -75.74
C LYS A 133 -47.70 16.66 -74.64
N LYS A 134 -46.83 17.64 -74.35
CA LYS A 134 -47.11 18.71 -73.37
C LYS A 134 -48.32 19.53 -73.77
N LEU A 135 -48.49 19.83 -75.06
CA LEU A 135 -49.65 20.54 -75.57
C LEU A 135 -50.95 19.74 -75.35
N LEU A 136 -50.95 18.44 -75.65
CA LEU A 136 -52.11 17.58 -75.37
C LEU A 136 -52.46 17.54 -73.88
N VAL A 137 -51.45 17.37 -73.01
CA VAL A 137 -51.66 17.38 -71.55
C VAL A 137 -52.24 18.72 -71.09
N ALA A 138 -51.77 19.85 -71.63
CA ALA A 138 -52.32 21.16 -71.31
C ALA A 138 -53.79 21.29 -71.73
N PHE A 139 -54.18 20.78 -72.90
CA PHE A 139 -55.58 20.75 -73.33
C PHE A 139 -56.46 19.81 -72.48
N GLU A 140 -55.93 18.67 -72.05
CA GLU A 140 -56.61 17.76 -71.13
C GLU A 140 -56.79 18.39 -69.74
N MET A 141 -55.76 19.06 -69.21
CA MET A 141 -55.87 19.83 -67.96
C MET A 141 -56.87 20.98 -68.06
N LEU A 142 -56.93 21.66 -69.21
CA LEU A 142 -57.94 22.71 -69.46
C LEU A 142 -59.35 22.13 -69.50
N PHE A 143 -59.54 20.93 -70.07
CA PHE A 143 -60.81 20.24 -70.05
C PHE A 143 -61.23 19.86 -68.62
N ASP A 144 -60.31 19.30 -67.83
CA ASP A 144 -60.59 18.94 -66.44
C ASP A 144 -60.92 20.18 -65.58
N LEU A 145 -60.18 21.27 -65.78
CA LEU A 145 -60.44 22.54 -65.11
C LEU A 145 -61.77 23.15 -65.54
N ALA A 146 -62.09 23.13 -66.84
CA ALA A 146 -63.36 23.61 -67.37
C ALA A 146 -64.52 22.78 -66.81
N LYS A 147 -64.37 21.45 -66.77
CA LYS A 147 -65.34 20.53 -66.17
C LYS A 147 -65.58 20.88 -64.70
N GLU A 148 -64.52 20.99 -63.90
CA GLU A 148 -64.64 21.35 -62.48
C GLU A 148 -65.34 22.70 -62.30
N ARG A 149 -64.95 23.72 -63.08
CA ARG A 149 -65.50 25.08 -62.98
C ARG A 149 -66.95 25.20 -63.44
N LEU A 150 -67.33 24.46 -64.48
CA LEU A 150 -68.70 24.47 -65.03
C LEU A 150 -69.69 23.80 -64.06
N TYR A 151 -69.28 22.69 -63.42
CA TYR A 151 -70.09 22.01 -62.42
C TYR A 151 -70.12 22.72 -61.06
N ARG A 152 -69.17 23.60 -60.78
CA ARG A 152 -69.11 24.35 -59.52
C ARG A 152 -70.34 25.24 -59.35
N THR A 153 -70.98 25.17 -58.18
CA THR A 153 -72.08 26.08 -57.82
C THR A 153 -71.59 27.23 -56.96
N SER A 154 -72.34 28.34 -56.94
CA SER A 154 -72.06 29.46 -56.04
C SER A 154 -72.09 29.06 -54.56
N ALA A 155 -72.92 28.07 -54.20
CA ALA A 155 -72.97 27.49 -52.86
C ALA A 155 -71.65 26.76 -52.50
N ASP A 156 -71.08 26.01 -53.44
CA ASP A 156 -69.81 25.30 -53.22
C ASP A 156 -68.64 26.27 -53.04
N VAL A 157 -68.63 27.38 -53.79
CA VAL A 157 -67.62 28.44 -53.64
C VAL A 157 -67.67 29.05 -52.24
N ILE A 158 -68.87 29.42 -51.79
CA ILE A 158 -69.08 30.01 -50.46
C ILE A 158 -68.73 29.00 -49.35
N ALA A 159 -69.05 27.72 -49.51
CA ALA A 159 -68.68 26.68 -48.56
C ALA A 159 -67.16 26.49 -48.46
N GLN A 160 -66.46 26.49 -49.60
CA GLN A 160 -65.00 26.41 -49.62
C GLN A 160 -64.34 27.64 -48.99
N GLU A 161 -64.85 28.84 -49.25
CA GLU A 161 -64.34 30.08 -48.65
C GLU A 161 -64.52 30.10 -47.13
N ARG A 162 -65.68 29.65 -46.63
CA ARG A 162 -65.92 29.49 -45.19
C ARG A 162 -64.96 28.49 -44.56
N LYS A 163 -64.72 27.35 -45.22
CA LYS A 163 -63.76 26.35 -44.75
C LYS A 163 -62.34 26.91 -44.72
N LEU A 164 -61.94 27.64 -45.76
CA LEU A 164 -60.63 28.29 -45.83
C LEU A 164 -60.45 29.31 -44.70
N HIS A 165 -61.47 30.13 -44.44
CA HIS A 165 -61.44 31.10 -43.34
C HIS A 165 -61.36 30.41 -41.97
N ALA A 166 -62.09 29.31 -41.76
CA ALA A 166 -62.01 28.53 -40.53
C ALA A 166 -60.59 27.95 -40.32
N MET A 167 -59.99 27.38 -41.37
CA MET A 167 -58.61 26.88 -41.31
C MET A 167 -57.59 28.00 -41.09
N TYR A 168 -57.84 29.21 -41.61
CA TYR A 168 -56.99 30.37 -41.36
C TYR A 168 -57.00 30.77 -39.88
N LEU A 169 -58.19 30.89 -39.28
CA LEU A 169 -58.33 31.21 -37.85
C LEU A 169 -57.66 30.14 -36.96
N GLU A 170 -57.83 28.87 -37.31
CA GLU A 170 -57.18 27.77 -36.60
C GLU A 170 -55.65 27.85 -36.70
N ASN A 171 -55.12 28.16 -37.88
CA ASN A 171 -53.68 28.36 -38.08
C ASN A 171 -53.13 29.53 -37.25
N GLU A 172 -53.84 30.65 -37.14
CA GLU A 172 -53.42 31.77 -36.29
C GLU A 172 -53.36 31.34 -34.81
N ASN A 173 -54.38 30.64 -34.31
CA ASN A 173 -54.36 30.10 -32.95
C ASN A 173 -53.21 29.11 -32.72
N ILE A 174 -52.94 28.23 -33.68
CA ILE A 174 -51.80 27.30 -33.61
C ILE A 174 -50.47 28.06 -33.54
N LYS A 175 -50.29 29.12 -34.33
CA LYS A 175 -49.07 29.95 -34.27
C LYS A 175 -48.88 30.58 -32.89
N GLU A 176 -49.93 31.16 -32.32
CA GLU A 176 -49.88 31.73 -30.97
C GLU A 176 -49.48 30.68 -29.93
N ASN A 177 -50.10 29.49 -29.98
CA ASN A 177 -49.77 28.39 -29.09
C ASN A 177 -48.31 27.91 -29.24
N VAL A 178 -47.82 27.82 -30.47
CA VAL A 178 -46.43 27.47 -30.76
C VAL A 178 -45.48 28.50 -30.14
N ASP A 179 -45.78 29.78 -30.23
CA ASP A 179 -44.94 30.83 -29.65
C ASP A 179 -44.95 30.84 -28.13
N ILE A 180 -46.10 30.58 -27.50
CA ILE A 180 -46.20 30.38 -26.04
C ILE A 180 -45.34 29.18 -25.60
N LEU A 181 -45.44 28.05 -26.31
CA LEU A 181 -44.66 26.86 -26.01
C LEU A 181 -43.15 27.09 -26.19
N LYS A 182 -42.75 27.78 -27.26
CA LYS A 182 -41.34 28.16 -27.47
C LYS A 182 -40.80 29.01 -26.32
N LYS A 183 -41.55 30.02 -25.87
CA LYS A 183 -41.17 30.85 -24.72
C LYS A 183 -41.03 30.03 -23.45
N LYS A 184 -41.97 29.10 -23.19
CA LYS A 184 -41.93 28.19 -22.03
C LYS A 184 -40.73 27.24 -22.06
N ILE A 185 -40.42 26.67 -23.23
CA ILE A 185 -39.23 25.82 -23.41
C ILE A 185 -37.96 26.63 -23.17
N HIS A 186 -37.89 27.86 -23.68
CA HIS A 186 -36.73 28.72 -23.49
C HIS A 186 -36.51 29.08 -22.00
N SER A 187 -37.57 29.45 -21.28
CA SER A 187 -37.46 29.76 -19.85
C SER A 187 -37.02 28.53 -19.05
N GLN A 188 -37.60 27.36 -19.32
CA GLN A 188 -37.20 26.10 -18.67
C GLN A 188 -35.73 25.74 -18.95
N LYS A 189 -35.25 25.91 -20.19
CA LYS A 189 -33.84 25.71 -20.54
C LYS A 189 -32.93 26.65 -19.75
N LEU A 190 -33.31 27.92 -19.59
CA LEU A 190 -32.54 28.86 -18.79
C LEU A 190 -32.50 28.42 -17.33
N THR A 191 -33.64 28.07 -16.73
CA THR A 191 -33.71 27.58 -15.34
C THR A 191 -32.86 26.34 -15.12
N LEU A 192 -32.85 25.40 -16.08
CA LEU A 192 -32.00 24.21 -16.02
C LEU A 192 -30.52 24.58 -16.06
N LYS A 193 -30.10 25.47 -16.96
CA LYS A 193 -28.71 25.95 -17.00
C LYS A 193 -28.27 26.55 -15.67
N TRP A 194 -29.10 27.39 -15.06
CA TRP A 194 -28.82 27.96 -13.73
C TRP A 194 -28.71 26.89 -12.64
N LYS A 195 -29.60 25.89 -12.65
CA LYS A 195 -29.54 24.76 -11.69
C LYS A 195 -28.26 23.93 -11.87
N ILE A 196 -27.86 23.66 -13.10
CA ILE A 196 -26.61 22.93 -13.42
C ILE A 196 -25.41 23.74 -12.93
N ALA A 197 -25.30 25.02 -13.31
CA ALA A 197 -24.21 25.88 -12.89
C ALA A 197 -24.10 26.00 -11.36
N ALA A 198 -25.24 26.09 -10.66
CA ALA A 198 -25.25 26.10 -9.20
C ALA A 198 -24.71 24.78 -8.61
N LYS A 199 -25.14 23.63 -9.14
CA LYS A 199 -24.65 22.32 -8.70
C LYS A 199 -23.15 22.13 -9.00
N GLU A 200 -22.68 22.56 -10.16
CA GLU A 200 -21.26 22.53 -10.53
C GLU A 200 -20.42 23.39 -9.58
N ALA A 201 -20.89 24.59 -9.24
CA ALA A 201 -20.21 25.45 -8.26
C ALA A 201 -20.13 24.79 -6.87
N TYR A 202 -21.17 24.07 -6.44
CA TYR A 202 -21.12 23.29 -5.20
C TYR A 202 -20.13 22.13 -5.29
N LEU A 203 -20.15 21.35 -6.37
CA LEU A 203 -19.23 20.23 -6.57
C LEU A 203 -17.78 20.70 -6.54
N LYS A 204 -17.47 21.78 -7.26
CA LYS A 204 -16.12 22.37 -7.30
C LYS A 204 -15.63 22.78 -5.91
N LYS A 205 -16.49 23.40 -5.09
CA LYS A 205 -16.16 23.71 -3.69
C LYS A 205 -15.83 22.46 -2.87
N TYR A 206 -16.59 21.37 -3.05
CA TYR A 206 -16.31 20.12 -2.35
C TYR A 206 -15.02 19.46 -2.84
N GLU A 207 -14.74 19.48 -4.14
CA GLU A 207 -13.49 18.99 -4.72
C GLU A 207 -12.29 19.76 -4.15
N ASP A 208 -12.36 21.09 -4.11
CA ASP A 208 -11.31 21.95 -3.55
C ASP A 208 -11.09 21.67 -2.05
N MET A 209 -12.17 21.52 -1.27
CA MET A 209 -12.08 21.14 0.15
C MET A 209 -11.43 19.77 0.35
N LEU A 210 -11.78 18.79 -0.50
CA LEU A 210 -11.25 17.44 -0.42
C LEU A 210 -9.77 17.42 -0.81
N ALA A 211 -9.38 18.14 -1.88
CA ALA A 211 -8.00 18.32 -2.28
C ALA A 211 -7.17 18.99 -1.18
N LYS A 212 -7.70 20.03 -0.53
CA LYS A 212 -7.05 20.69 0.61
C LYS A 212 -6.84 19.72 1.77
N LYS A 213 -7.89 19.01 2.21
CA LYS A 213 -7.79 18.01 3.30
C LYS A 213 -6.81 16.89 2.98
N LYS A 214 -6.76 16.43 1.72
CA LYS A 214 -5.81 15.40 1.28
C LYS A 214 -4.37 15.91 1.38
N ARG A 215 -4.09 17.15 0.95
CA ARG A 215 -2.78 17.77 1.09
C ARG A 215 -2.37 17.90 2.57
N GLU A 216 -3.24 18.48 3.40
CA GLU A 216 -2.98 18.63 4.84
C GLU A 216 -2.70 17.30 5.54
N LYS A 217 -3.46 16.24 5.22
CA LYS A 217 -3.22 14.90 5.78
C LYS A 217 -1.90 14.32 5.30
N ASN A 218 -1.59 14.43 4.01
CA ASN A 218 -0.33 13.93 3.46
C ASN A 218 0.87 14.64 4.08
N GLU A 219 0.80 15.96 4.25
CA GLU A 219 1.85 16.74 4.93
C GLU A 219 2.03 16.31 6.38
N ARG A 220 0.94 16.08 7.12
CA ARG A 220 1.01 15.56 8.50
C ARG A 220 1.66 14.19 8.56
N ILE A 221 1.24 13.26 7.69
CA ILE A 221 1.81 11.91 7.63
C ILE A 221 3.30 11.99 7.28
N GLN A 222 3.69 12.81 6.31
CA GLN A 222 5.10 12.96 5.94
C GLN A 222 5.93 13.53 7.09
N ASN A 223 5.42 14.56 7.78
CA ASN A 223 6.08 15.15 8.94
C ASN A 223 6.25 14.13 10.09
N GLU A 224 5.24 13.27 10.32
CA GLU A 224 5.33 12.19 11.31
C GLU A 224 6.34 11.13 10.90
N ILE A 225 6.35 10.70 9.63
CA ILE A 225 7.34 9.76 9.08
C ILE A 225 8.75 10.32 9.27
N ASP A 226 8.97 11.59 8.92
CA ASP A 226 10.27 12.24 9.05
C ASP A 226 10.71 12.33 10.52
N LYS A 227 9.77 12.66 11.43
CA LYS A 227 10.03 12.69 12.88
C LYS A 227 10.40 11.31 13.42
N CYS A 228 9.60 10.28 13.09
CA CYS A 228 9.89 8.90 13.48
C CYS A 228 11.24 8.43 12.91
N THR A 229 11.53 8.74 11.65
CA THR A 229 12.80 8.39 11.01
C THR A 229 13.99 9.05 11.72
N ARG A 230 13.88 10.32 12.12
CA ARG A 230 14.93 11.02 12.88
C ARG A 230 15.16 10.36 14.25
N ILE A 231 14.09 10.02 14.96
CA ILE A 231 14.18 9.34 16.27
C ILE A 231 14.83 7.96 16.11
N VAL A 232 14.41 7.17 15.13
CA VAL A 232 14.99 5.84 14.88
C VAL A 232 16.47 5.94 14.55
N LYS A 233 16.88 6.90 13.71
CA LYS A 233 18.31 7.13 13.40
C LYS A 233 19.11 7.54 14.62
N ALA A 234 18.57 8.42 15.47
CA ALA A 234 19.22 8.84 16.70
C ALA A 234 19.38 7.65 17.67
N ASN A 235 18.33 6.87 17.89
CA ASN A 235 18.36 5.69 18.75
C ASN A 235 19.33 4.62 18.21
N GLN A 236 19.36 4.42 16.88
CA GLN A 236 20.30 3.49 16.26
C GLN A 236 21.75 3.93 16.50
N LYS A 237 22.04 5.22 16.34
CA LYS A 237 23.37 5.78 16.61
C LYS A 237 23.75 5.61 18.08
N GLU A 238 22.87 5.97 19.01
CA GLU A 238 23.11 5.78 20.45
C GLU A 238 23.34 4.30 20.81
N SER A 239 22.56 3.40 20.21
CA SER A 239 22.74 1.95 20.39
C SER A 239 24.08 1.46 19.86
N GLN A 240 24.54 1.97 18.72
CA GLN A 240 25.83 1.62 18.15
C GLN A 240 26.99 2.15 19.00
N GLU A 241 26.88 3.38 19.51
CA GLU A 241 27.86 3.97 20.43
C GLU A 241 27.98 3.13 21.70
N LYS A 242 26.85 2.75 22.33
CA LYS A 242 26.86 1.86 23.50
C LYS A 242 27.42 0.48 23.21
N GLN A 243 27.15 -0.09 22.03
CA GLN A 243 27.74 -1.37 21.62
C GLN A 243 29.26 -1.26 21.52
N ALA A 244 29.77 -0.20 20.90
CA ALA A 244 31.21 0.04 20.80
C ALA A 244 31.87 0.27 22.17
N GLU A 245 31.20 0.98 23.09
CA GLU A 245 31.67 1.16 24.47
C GLU A 245 31.77 -0.18 25.21
N LEU A 246 30.71 -1.00 25.16
CA LEU A 246 30.67 -2.32 25.80
C LEU A 246 31.71 -3.29 25.20
N GLU A 247 31.92 -3.25 23.88
CA GLU A 247 32.96 -4.03 23.23
C GLU A 247 34.37 -3.61 23.71
N ALA A 248 34.61 -2.31 23.86
CA ALA A 248 35.88 -1.80 24.38
C ALA A 248 36.09 -2.16 25.87
N GLU A 249 35.04 -2.16 26.69
CA GLU A 249 35.09 -2.64 28.08
C GLU A 249 35.37 -4.15 28.15
N LEU A 250 34.67 -4.95 27.35
CA LEU A 250 34.91 -6.40 27.27
C LEU A 250 36.35 -6.72 26.87
N GLU A 251 36.92 -5.98 25.92
CA GLU A 251 38.30 -6.20 25.48
C GLU A 251 39.31 -5.83 26.58
N LYS A 252 39.06 -4.73 27.31
CA LYS A 252 39.86 -4.37 28.49
C LYS A 252 39.80 -5.46 29.57
N ASP A 253 38.60 -5.95 29.88
CA ASP A 253 38.40 -6.99 30.89
C ASP A 253 39.07 -8.30 30.50
N ARG A 254 38.99 -8.70 29.22
CA ARG A 254 39.73 -9.84 28.67
C ARG A 254 41.22 -9.68 28.87
N HIS A 255 41.79 -8.54 28.51
CA HIS A 255 43.21 -8.27 28.69
C HIS A 255 43.63 -8.28 30.17
N VAL A 256 42.81 -7.71 31.06
CA VAL A 256 43.05 -7.75 32.51
C VAL A 256 43.02 -9.20 33.03
N TYR A 257 42.02 -9.97 32.63
CA TYR A 257 41.88 -11.38 33.00
C TYR A 257 43.06 -12.23 32.51
N GLU A 258 43.51 -12.04 31.28
CA GLU A 258 44.70 -12.74 30.76
C GLU A 258 45.95 -12.38 31.56
N LYS A 259 46.14 -11.09 31.88
CA LYS A 259 47.29 -10.62 32.65
C LYS A 259 47.29 -11.17 34.07
N THR A 260 46.14 -11.17 34.76
CA THR A 260 46.02 -11.75 36.11
C THR A 260 46.21 -13.26 36.08
N THR A 261 45.67 -13.95 35.09
CA THR A 261 45.87 -15.39 34.91
C THR A 261 47.36 -15.73 34.71
N LYS A 262 48.07 -14.99 33.85
CA LYS A 262 49.52 -15.14 33.66
C LYS A 262 50.29 -14.89 34.96
N LYS A 263 49.93 -13.83 35.70
CA LYS A 263 50.55 -13.52 37.00
C LYS A 263 50.33 -14.63 38.03
N ASN A 264 49.09 -15.11 38.18
CA ASN A 264 48.75 -16.19 39.09
C ASN A 264 49.50 -17.48 38.75
N ARG A 265 49.60 -17.81 37.45
CA ARG A 265 50.38 -18.96 36.99
C ARG A 265 51.87 -18.83 37.35
N HIS A 266 52.44 -17.63 37.24
CA HIS A 266 53.82 -17.40 37.63
C HIS A 266 54.02 -17.53 39.14
N GLN A 267 53.13 -16.93 39.94
CA GLN A 267 53.14 -17.06 41.40
C GLN A 267 52.98 -18.51 41.86
N GLU A 268 52.13 -19.28 41.18
CA GLU A 268 51.96 -20.71 41.48
C GLU A 268 53.25 -21.49 41.19
N LEU A 269 53.95 -21.19 40.08
CA LEU A 269 55.24 -21.79 39.75
C LEU A 269 56.30 -21.44 40.80
N GLU A 270 56.42 -20.17 41.17
CA GLU A 270 57.35 -19.72 42.22
C GLU A 270 57.08 -20.42 43.56
N ALA A 271 55.81 -20.48 43.99
CA ALA A 271 55.43 -21.18 45.21
C ALA A 271 55.73 -22.69 45.16
N ARG A 272 55.56 -23.34 43.99
CA ARG A 272 55.95 -24.75 43.78
C ARG A 272 57.46 -24.92 43.86
N GLU A 273 58.25 -24.02 43.29
CA GLU A 273 59.71 -24.04 43.37
C GLU A 273 60.22 -23.83 44.80
N GLU A 274 59.65 -22.86 45.54
CA GLU A 274 59.96 -22.63 46.95
C GLU A 274 59.63 -23.85 47.80
N LYS A 275 58.44 -24.44 47.61
CA LYS A 275 58.06 -25.70 48.27
C LYS A 275 59.09 -26.79 48.00
N ASN A 276 59.54 -26.96 46.75
CA ASN A 276 60.54 -27.95 46.39
C ASN A 276 61.90 -27.66 47.04
N LYS A 277 62.35 -26.39 47.08
CA LYS A 277 63.58 -25.98 47.77
C LYS A 277 63.50 -26.31 49.26
N LEU A 278 62.40 -25.97 49.94
CA LEU A 278 62.19 -26.27 51.35
C LEU A 278 62.15 -27.79 51.62
N LEU A 279 61.51 -28.57 50.75
CA LEU A 279 61.53 -30.04 50.83
C LEU A 279 62.95 -30.60 50.72
N LEU A 280 63.77 -30.09 49.79
CA LEU A 280 65.17 -30.51 49.66
C LEU A 280 66.00 -30.11 50.89
N GLN A 281 65.79 -28.91 51.44
CA GLN A 281 66.44 -28.47 52.67
C GLN A 281 66.07 -29.36 53.86
N LEU A 282 64.78 -29.70 54.01
CA LEU A 282 64.28 -30.58 55.06
C LEU A 282 64.85 -32.00 54.91
N GLN A 283 64.88 -32.56 53.71
CA GLN A 283 65.56 -33.84 53.44
C GLN A 283 67.05 -33.79 53.79
N GLY A 284 67.73 -32.68 53.50
CA GLY A 284 69.12 -32.46 53.87
C GLY A 284 69.33 -32.41 55.39
N LEU A 285 68.44 -31.73 56.12
CA LEU A 285 68.46 -31.67 57.59
C LEU A 285 68.22 -33.05 58.21
N ILE A 286 67.24 -33.80 57.71
CA ILE A 286 66.96 -35.17 58.17
C ILE A 286 68.20 -36.05 57.98
N LYS A 287 68.83 -36.03 56.79
CA LYS A 287 70.06 -36.81 56.54
C LYS A 287 71.20 -36.44 57.49
N LYS A 288 71.39 -35.15 57.79
CA LYS A 288 72.41 -34.68 58.75
C LYS A 288 72.09 -35.14 60.17
N TYR A 289 70.84 -35.03 60.59
CA TYR A 289 70.38 -35.50 61.88
C TYR A 289 70.59 -37.01 62.04
N ASP A 290 70.18 -37.82 61.06
CA ASP A 290 70.36 -39.27 61.04
C ASP A 290 71.85 -39.66 61.10
N SER A 291 72.71 -38.94 60.39
CA SER A 291 74.17 -39.17 60.42
C SER A 291 74.76 -38.83 61.79
N SER A 292 74.40 -37.67 62.36
CA SER A 292 74.86 -37.24 63.69
C SER A 292 74.41 -38.19 64.80
N ILE A 293 73.15 -38.65 64.75
CA ILE A 293 72.66 -39.68 65.69
C ILE A 293 73.46 -40.97 65.55
N ARG A 294 73.70 -41.42 64.32
CA ARG A 294 74.49 -42.63 64.08
C ARG A 294 75.90 -42.49 64.68
N ASP A 295 76.58 -41.38 64.44
CA ASP A 295 77.92 -41.12 64.98
C ASP A 295 77.90 -41.11 66.52
N LYS A 296 76.90 -40.46 67.12
CA LYS A 296 76.71 -40.44 68.59
C LYS A 296 76.38 -41.81 69.18
N MET A 297 75.63 -42.65 68.46
CA MET A 297 75.38 -44.03 68.87
C MET A 297 76.66 -44.85 68.85
N ILE A 298 77.49 -44.70 67.82
CA ILE A 298 78.81 -45.35 67.72
C ILE A 298 79.71 -44.90 68.89
N GLU A 299 79.83 -43.59 69.10
CA GLU A 299 80.62 -43.03 70.21
C GLU A 299 80.13 -43.55 71.58
N ASN A 300 78.82 -43.64 71.80
CA ASN A 300 78.26 -44.18 73.03
C ASN A 300 78.55 -45.67 73.21
N LEU A 301 78.50 -46.46 72.14
CA LEU A 301 78.91 -47.87 72.18
C LEU A 301 80.40 -48.00 72.56
N ASP A 302 81.27 -47.20 71.94
CA ASP A 302 82.70 -47.19 72.24
C ASP A 302 82.97 -46.78 73.70
N LEU A 303 82.34 -45.72 74.19
CA LEU A 303 82.44 -45.28 75.59
C LEU A 303 81.91 -46.33 76.56
N THR A 304 80.81 -47.00 76.22
CA THR A 304 80.24 -48.08 77.05
C THR A 304 81.22 -49.25 77.15
N ASP A 305 81.88 -49.60 76.06
CA ASP A 305 82.89 -50.67 76.05
C ASP A 305 84.17 -50.27 76.80
N GLN A 306 84.62 -49.02 76.68
CA GLN A 306 85.71 -48.48 77.51
C GLN A 306 85.36 -48.49 78.99
N TYR A 307 84.15 -48.06 79.35
CA TYR A 307 83.65 -48.11 80.73
C TYR A 307 83.63 -49.54 81.27
N LYS A 308 83.16 -50.51 80.47
CA LYS A 308 83.18 -51.94 80.86
C LYS A 308 84.61 -52.45 81.08
N LYS A 309 85.58 -52.04 80.26
CA LYS A 309 87.00 -52.40 80.44
C LYS A 309 87.55 -51.81 81.74
N LEU A 310 87.40 -50.50 81.96
CA LEU A 310 87.86 -49.83 83.18
C LEU A 310 87.19 -50.39 84.44
N LYS A 311 85.90 -50.75 84.36
CA LYS A 311 85.18 -51.40 85.46
C LYS A 311 85.79 -52.76 85.82
N LYS A 312 86.15 -53.57 84.82
CA LYS A 312 86.84 -54.85 85.05
C LYS A 312 88.20 -54.66 85.71
N GLU A 313 88.96 -53.65 85.29
CA GLU A 313 90.26 -53.31 85.91
C GLU A 313 90.10 -52.85 87.36
N LEU A 314 89.10 -52.01 87.65
CA LEU A 314 88.78 -51.55 89.00
C LEU A 314 88.34 -52.72 89.90
N ASP A 315 87.48 -53.60 89.40
CA ASP A 315 87.03 -54.78 90.15
C ASP A 315 88.21 -55.71 90.48
N ALA A 316 89.16 -55.90 89.55
CA ALA A 316 90.39 -56.65 89.82
C ALA A 316 91.28 -55.98 90.88
N PHE A 317 91.42 -54.65 90.82
CA PHE A 317 92.16 -53.88 91.83
C PHE A 317 91.52 -53.99 93.23
N LEU A 318 90.19 -53.92 93.33
CA LEU A 318 89.46 -54.01 94.61
C LEU A 318 89.62 -55.37 95.28
N VAL A 319 89.78 -56.46 94.53
CA VAL A 319 90.09 -57.79 95.09
C VAL A 319 91.47 -57.75 95.78
N GLY A 320 92.48 -57.16 95.13
CA GLY A 320 93.81 -56.96 95.72
C GLY A 320 93.78 -56.06 96.96
N HIS A 321 93.08 -54.92 96.89
CA HIS A 321 92.94 -53.99 98.01
C HIS A 321 92.30 -54.64 99.24
N ARG A 322 91.23 -55.43 99.06
CA ARG A 322 90.56 -56.16 100.15
C ARG A 322 91.46 -57.21 100.81
N GLN A 323 92.43 -57.77 100.09
CA GLN A 323 93.42 -58.68 100.63
C GLN A 323 94.40 -57.94 101.56
N ILE A 324 94.89 -56.77 101.10
CA ILE A 324 95.84 -55.93 101.83
C ILE A 324 95.19 -55.31 103.09
N GLU A 325 93.95 -54.84 103.00
CA GLU A 325 93.21 -54.32 104.16
C GLU A 325 93.02 -55.37 105.26
N ARG A 326 92.84 -56.65 104.89
CA ARG A 326 92.72 -57.75 105.85
C ARG A 326 94.01 -57.93 106.66
N VAL A 327 95.16 -57.88 105.97
CA VAL A 327 96.49 -57.96 106.60
C VAL A 327 96.78 -56.74 107.47
N TYR A 328 96.41 -55.53 107.02
CA TYR A 328 96.60 -54.30 107.79
C TYR A 328 95.82 -54.28 109.11
N LYS A 329 94.55 -54.73 109.09
CA LYS A 329 93.70 -54.80 110.29
C LYS A 329 94.20 -55.82 111.32
N GLU A 330 94.81 -56.93 110.91
CA GLU A 330 95.35 -57.93 111.84
C GLU A 330 96.65 -57.49 112.54
N VAL A 331 97.55 -56.81 111.83
CA VAL A 331 98.91 -56.52 112.33
C VAL A 331 99.00 -55.19 113.08
N VAL A 332 98.33 -54.14 112.59
CA VAL A 332 98.56 -52.77 113.11
C VAL A 332 97.61 -52.45 114.26
N VAL A 333 96.32 -52.79 114.15
CA VAL A 333 95.30 -52.43 115.15
C VAL A 333 95.51 -53.18 116.48
N LYS A 334 95.92 -54.46 116.43
CA LYS A 334 96.22 -55.25 117.66
C LYS A 334 97.48 -54.77 118.39
N ARG A 335 98.42 -54.11 117.71
CA ARG A 335 99.69 -53.63 118.28
C ARG A 335 99.55 -52.24 118.92
N GLU A 336 98.74 -51.36 118.32
CA GLU A 336 98.48 -50.02 118.87
C GLU A 336 97.66 -50.03 120.17
N ASP A 337 96.72 -50.97 120.33
CA ASP A 337 95.92 -51.06 121.56
C ASP A 337 96.70 -51.61 122.77
N GLN A 338 97.75 -52.44 122.53
CA GLN A 338 98.63 -52.93 123.60
C GLN A 338 99.59 -51.85 124.11
N GLU A 339 100.12 -50.99 123.23
CA GLU A 339 101.00 -49.87 123.63
C GLU A 339 100.27 -48.75 124.39
N ARG A 340 98.99 -48.50 124.06
CA ARG A 340 98.19 -47.45 124.71
C ARG A 340 97.95 -47.75 126.20
N ARG A 341 97.74 -49.03 126.57
CA ARG A 341 97.56 -49.48 127.97
C ARG A 341 98.85 -49.40 128.80
N ALA A 342 100.01 -49.71 128.21
CA ALA A 342 101.30 -49.65 128.90
C ALA A 342 101.76 -48.22 129.24
N ARG A 343 101.41 -47.24 128.38
CA ARG A 343 101.73 -45.81 128.59
C ARG A 343 100.93 -45.18 129.74
N GLN A 344 99.65 -45.52 129.91
CA GLN A 344 98.81 -44.96 130.98
C GLN A 344 99.27 -45.41 132.38
N ASN A 345 99.69 -46.67 132.56
CA ASN A 345 100.18 -47.18 133.86
C ASN A 345 101.49 -46.53 134.33
N ARG A 346 102.38 -46.10 133.42
CA ARG A 346 103.63 -45.41 133.79
C ARG A 346 103.39 -43.99 134.30
N ILE A 347 102.40 -43.28 133.76
CA ILE A 347 102.09 -41.90 134.15
C ILE A 347 101.46 -41.85 135.55
N LEU A 348 100.61 -42.82 135.89
CA LEU A 348 99.95 -42.92 137.20
C LEU A 348 100.95 -43.15 138.36
N ASN A 349 101.95 -44.03 138.17
CA ASN A 349 102.98 -44.31 139.18
C ASN A 349 103.92 -43.12 139.43
N PHE A 350 104.18 -42.30 138.41
CA PHE A 350 105.06 -41.13 138.53
C PHE A 350 104.40 -39.99 139.33
N THR A 351 103.11 -39.73 139.11
CA THR A 351 102.37 -38.69 139.84
C THR A 351 102.17 -39.03 141.32
N MET A 352 101.96 -40.32 141.63
CA MET A 352 101.78 -40.82 142.99
C MET A 352 103.06 -40.68 143.84
N ASN A 353 104.23 -40.99 143.28
CA ASN A 353 105.53 -40.86 143.98
C ASN A 353 105.99 -39.41 144.17
N ARG A 354 105.64 -38.51 143.23
CA ARG A 354 105.97 -37.08 143.33
C ARG A 354 105.14 -36.38 144.41
N ALA A 355 103.88 -36.78 144.60
CA ALA A 355 103.04 -36.28 145.68
C ALA A 355 103.58 -36.67 147.07
N ALA A 356 104.04 -37.92 147.25
CA ALA A 356 104.60 -38.41 148.51
C ALA A 356 105.89 -37.67 148.95
N SER A 357 106.78 -37.32 148.02
CA SER A 357 108.01 -36.56 148.30
C SER A 357 107.76 -35.12 148.79
N LYS A 358 106.65 -34.50 148.36
CA LYS A 358 106.28 -33.13 148.74
C LYS A 358 105.78 -33.04 150.19
N ILE A 359 105.10 -34.09 150.66
CA ILE A 359 104.60 -34.23 152.05
C ILE A 359 105.76 -34.46 153.04
N GLN A 360 106.73 -35.31 152.69
CA GLN A 360 107.88 -35.62 153.56
C GLN A 360 108.82 -34.43 153.81
N LYS A 361 108.98 -33.52 152.83
CA LYS A 361 109.80 -32.32 152.99
C LYS A 361 109.20 -31.31 153.97
N TYR A 362 107.88 -31.14 153.95
CA TYR A 362 107.18 -30.24 154.90
C TYR A 362 107.29 -30.76 156.35
N TRP A 363 107.23 -32.08 156.57
CA TRP A 363 107.43 -32.69 157.89
C TRP A 363 108.84 -32.46 158.47
N LYS A 364 109.88 -32.52 157.64
CA LYS A 364 111.27 -32.25 158.06
C LYS A 364 111.51 -30.76 158.42
N LYS A 365 110.74 -29.84 157.85
CA LYS A 365 110.76 -28.40 158.17
C LYS A 365 110.20 -28.12 159.57
N TRP A 366 109.25 -28.91 160.05
CA TRP A 366 108.62 -28.76 161.36
C TRP A 366 109.46 -29.33 162.52
N LYS A 367 110.17 -30.45 162.33
CA LYS A 367 110.89 -31.14 163.43
C LYS A 367 112.18 -30.46 163.90
N LYS A 368 112.82 -29.61 163.07
CA LYS A 368 114.09 -28.93 163.41
C LYS A 368 113.88 -27.65 164.24
N GLU A 369 112.74 -26.98 164.06
CA GLU A 369 112.28 -25.84 164.86
C GLU A 369 112.07 -26.20 166.34
N LEU A 370 111.80 -27.48 166.66
CA LEU A 370 111.52 -27.93 168.03
C LEU A 370 112.77 -28.16 168.91
N ARG A 371 113.96 -28.50 168.36
CA ARG A 371 115.10 -29.03 169.14
C ARG A 371 116.20 -28.05 169.58
N LYS A 372 116.15 -26.76 169.22
CA LYS A 372 117.12 -25.75 169.75
C LYS A 372 116.48 -24.59 170.54
N LYS A 373 115.16 -24.63 170.74
CA LYS A 373 114.48 -23.93 171.84
C LYS A 373 114.85 -24.48 173.24
N GLU A 374 115.64 -25.56 173.36
CA GLU A 374 115.88 -26.30 174.61
C GLU A 374 117.22 -26.06 175.36
N LYS A 375 118.17 -25.22 174.91
CA LYS A 375 119.43 -24.99 175.67
C LYS A 375 119.87 -23.51 175.79
N ARG A 376 118.99 -22.69 176.39
CA ARG A 376 119.23 -21.32 176.86
C ARG A 376 119.37 -21.22 178.41
N LEU A 377 119.71 -22.29 179.13
CA LEU A 377 119.70 -22.32 180.61
C LEU A 377 120.98 -22.98 181.20
N LYS A 378 121.73 -22.18 181.99
CA LYS A 378 122.75 -22.48 183.04
C LYS A 378 124.27 -22.51 182.69
N PRO A 379 125.04 -21.57 183.28
CA PRO A 379 126.38 -21.76 183.84
C PRO A 379 126.38 -21.86 185.40
N THR A 380 127.22 -22.74 185.99
CA THR A 380 128.15 -22.53 187.15
C THR A 380 128.85 -23.84 187.63
N LYS A 381 130.07 -23.65 188.19
CA LYS A 381 131.21 -24.53 188.62
C LYS A 381 130.90 -25.68 189.63
N GLY A 382 131.74 -26.70 189.90
CA GLY A 382 133.13 -27.03 189.48
C GLY A 382 133.85 -28.15 190.29
N LYS A 383 135.18 -28.28 190.10
CA LYS A 383 136.23 -28.64 191.08
C LYS A 383 137.57 -28.04 190.57
N LYS A 384 138.22 -27.25 191.44
CA LYS A 384 139.48 -26.49 191.32
C LYS A 384 139.55 -25.39 190.24
#